data_AF-A0A2T3IY16-F1
#
_entry.id   AF-A0A2T3IY16-F1
#
_cell.length_a   1.000
_cell.length_b   1.000
_cell.length_c   1.000
_cell.angle_alpha   90.00
_cell.angle_beta   90.00
_cell.angle_gamma   90.00
#
_symmetry.space_group_name_H-M   'P 1'
#
loop_
_entity.id
_entity.type
_entity.pdbx_description
1 polymer ?
#
loop_
_entity_poly.entity_id
_entity_poly.type
_entity_poly.pdbx_seq_one_letter_code
_entity_poly.pdbx_strand_id
1 'polypeptide(L)'
;MEEEDLIEIIDRYVEVNGVQAAETTLLNRLAQIKKLRDVDTSRKHHLFKDEADLKMWFTENMSCDFHIRSEVCGYLNDQKVKIDFMLYPKEHLIDSGFVPEPFGVEVKYLPVNTRFTKKSSRALWQTVSYNHAKFTAKNGETYSPKFCVLFSNLSFKHEHEMLGKYERDAENDKMQWNGMLHLANHAGVGILQVRGSRKYFNGWVLRYAGGVYFSASFYDHQKRYEPSNLKLIDKTRVGNF
;
A
#
# COMPACT_ATOMS: atom_id res chain seq x y z
N MET A 1 37.66 -7.02 15.92
CA MET A 1 38.12 -6.82 14.54
C MET A 1 37.84 -5.38 14.26
N GLU A 2 38.92 -4.60 14.25
CA GLU A 2 38.86 -3.18 13.96
C GLU A 2 38.59 -2.97 12.47
N GLU A 3 38.21 -1.76 12.07
CA GLU A 3 37.93 -1.43 10.67
C GLU A 3 39.16 -1.68 9.78
N GLU A 4 40.36 -1.39 10.29
CA GLU A 4 41.64 -1.61 9.61
C GLU A 4 41.90 -3.09 9.29
N ASP A 5 41.57 -4.00 10.21
CA ASP A 5 41.71 -5.45 10.00
C ASP A 5 40.84 -5.93 8.83
N LEU A 6 39.64 -5.36 8.68
CA LEU A 6 38.70 -5.75 7.63
C LEU A 6 39.16 -5.25 6.26
N ILE A 7 39.72 -4.04 6.19
CA ILE A 7 40.28 -3.47 4.96
C ILE A 7 41.43 -4.34 4.47
N GLU A 8 42.36 -4.73 5.36
CA GLU A 8 43.50 -5.56 4.98
C GLU A 8 43.07 -6.95 4.44
N ILE A 9 42.02 -7.54 5.03
CA ILE A 9 41.44 -8.79 4.53
C ILE A 9 40.81 -8.62 3.15
N ILE A 10 40.12 -7.49 2.91
CA ILE A 10 39.52 -7.19 1.61
C ILE A 10 40.60 -6.99 0.56
N ASP A 11 41.64 -6.22 0.85
CA ASP A 11 42.74 -5.95 -0.08
C ASP A 11 43.46 -7.25 -0.46
N ARG A 12 43.76 -8.10 0.53
CA ARG A 12 44.35 -9.42 0.29
C ARG A 12 43.43 -10.32 -0.56
N TYR A 13 42.11 -10.24 -0.36
CA TYR A 13 41.15 -10.99 -1.17
C TYR A 13 41.12 -10.48 -2.63
N VAL A 14 41.22 -9.16 -2.83
CA VAL A 14 41.32 -8.51 -4.15
C VAL A 14 42.61 -8.93 -4.86
N GLU A 15 43.74 -8.97 -4.17
CA GLU A 15 45.03 -9.40 -4.73
C GLU A 15 44.96 -10.85 -5.24
N VAL A 16 44.33 -11.75 -4.47
CA VAL A 16 44.27 -13.19 -4.81
C VAL A 16 43.22 -13.49 -5.89
N ASN A 17 42.05 -12.84 -5.84
CA ASN A 17 40.89 -13.23 -6.64
C ASN A 17 40.50 -12.21 -7.74
N GLY A 18 41.15 -11.05 -7.74
CA GLY A 18 40.83 -9.95 -8.64
C GLY A 18 39.63 -9.11 -8.16
N VAL A 19 39.62 -7.85 -8.60
CA VAL A 19 38.64 -6.81 -8.20
C VAL A 19 37.20 -7.26 -8.45
N GLN A 20 36.91 -7.84 -9.62
CA GLN A 20 35.54 -8.18 -10.01
C GLN A 20 34.94 -9.31 -9.17
N ALA A 21 35.77 -10.30 -8.79
CA ALA A 21 35.35 -11.38 -7.90
C ALA A 21 35.16 -10.87 -6.47
N ALA A 22 36.04 -9.98 -6.00
CA ALA A 22 35.91 -9.30 -4.71
C ALA A 22 34.63 -8.48 -4.62
N GLU A 23 34.35 -7.65 -5.63
CA GLU A 23 33.15 -6.82 -5.69
C GLU A 23 31.88 -7.69 -5.64
N THR A 24 31.81 -8.73 -6.46
CA THR A 24 30.68 -9.67 -6.48
C THR A 24 30.49 -10.35 -5.12
N THR A 25 31.58 -10.77 -4.48
CA THR A 25 31.54 -11.45 -3.18
C THR A 25 31.05 -10.51 -2.08
N LEU A 26 31.58 -9.29 -2.01
CA LEU A 26 31.18 -8.28 -1.04
C LEU A 26 29.72 -7.85 -1.24
N LEU A 27 29.28 -7.70 -2.49
CA LEU A 27 27.89 -7.45 -2.83
C LEU A 27 26.96 -8.54 -2.30
N ASN A 28 27.31 -9.82 -2.53
CA ASN A 28 26.54 -10.95 -2.05
C ASN A 28 26.48 -11.00 -0.51
N ARG A 29 27.59 -10.72 0.18
CA ARG A 29 27.63 -10.69 1.65
C ARG A 29 26.85 -9.52 2.21
N LEU A 30 26.95 -8.34 1.62
CA LEU A 30 26.14 -7.19 2.00
C LEU A 30 24.64 -7.48 1.83
N ALA A 31 24.24 -8.16 0.75
CA ALA A 31 22.86 -8.59 0.55
C ALA A 31 22.39 -9.58 1.63
N GLN A 32 23.25 -10.52 2.05
CA GLN A 32 22.95 -11.43 3.16
C GLN A 32 22.80 -10.70 4.50
N ILE A 33 23.69 -9.75 4.81
CA ILE A 33 23.61 -8.93 6.03
C ILE A 33 22.30 -8.12 6.04
N LYS A 34 21.95 -7.50 4.91
CA LYS A 34 20.67 -6.79 4.76
C LYS A 34 19.47 -7.72 4.98
N LYS A 35 19.49 -8.93 4.42
CA LYS A 35 18.43 -9.94 4.63
C LYS A 35 18.29 -10.35 6.09
N LEU A 36 19.38 -10.51 6.83
CA LEU A 36 19.32 -10.83 8.27
C LEU A 36 18.69 -9.68 9.07
N ARG A 37 19.05 -8.43 8.74
CA ARG A 37 18.44 -7.22 9.33
C ARG A 37 16.95 -7.11 9.00
N ASP A 38 16.55 -7.46 7.77
CA ASP A 38 15.14 -7.48 7.35
C ASP A 38 14.34 -8.51 8.15
N VAL A 39 14.89 -9.70 8.38
CA VAL A 39 14.24 -10.75 9.19
C VAL A 39 14.05 -10.28 10.63
N ASP A 40 15.07 -9.64 11.22
CA ASP A 40 14.97 -9.11 12.59
C ASP A 40 13.94 -7.98 12.69
N THR A 41 13.97 -7.04 11.74
CA THR A 41 12.97 -5.96 11.63
C THR A 41 11.57 -6.52 11.44
N SER A 42 11.42 -7.54 10.58
CA SER A 42 10.16 -8.22 10.30
C SER A 42 9.57 -8.87 11.56
N ARG A 43 10.41 -9.57 12.34
CA ARG A 43 10.01 -10.16 13.62
C ARG A 43 9.63 -9.10 14.65
N LYS A 44 10.46 -8.06 14.80
CA LYS A 44 10.23 -6.99 15.78
C LYS A 44 8.93 -6.23 15.52
N HIS A 45 8.66 -5.90 14.26
CA HIS A 45 7.52 -5.07 13.87
C HIS A 45 6.30 -5.86 13.37
N HIS A 46 6.37 -7.20 13.36
CA HIS A 46 5.31 -8.09 12.87
C HIS A 46 4.86 -7.71 11.44
N LEU A 47 5.82 -7.53 10.53
CA LEU A 47 5.53 -7.08 9.16
C LEU A 47 4.65 -8.09 8.39
N PHE A 48 3.98 -7.62 7.35
CA PHE A 48 3.21 -8.51 6.48
C PHE A 48 4.14 -9.42 5.68
N LYS A 49 3.72 -10.67 5.49
CA LYS A 49 4.50 -11.65 4.74
C LYS A 49 4.22 -11.58 3.23
N ASP A 50 2.94 -11.41 2.90
CA ASP A 50 2.44 -11.46 1.55
C ASP A 50 1.06 -10.77 1.44
N GLU A 51 0.46 -10.85 0.25
CA GLU A 51 -0.83 -10.25 -0.06
C GLU A 51 -2.00 -10.97 0.64
N ALA A 52 -1.89 -12.28 0.88
CA ALA A 52 -2.93 -13.06 1.56
C ALA A 52 -3.02 -12.67 3.04
N ASP A 53 -1.87 -12.55 3.71
CA ASP A 53 -1.75 -12.06 5.08
C ASP A 53 -2.34 -10.64 5.25
N LEU A 54 -2.09 -9.77 4.27
CA LEU A 54 -2.62 -8.41 4.23
C LEU A 54 -4.15 -8.38 4.01
N LYS A 55 -4.68 -9.21 3.11
CA LYS A 55 -6.13 -9.35 2.87
C LYS A 55 -6.87 -9.90 4.09
N MET A 56 -6.28 -10.85 4.79
CA MET A 56 -6.83 -11.41 6.03
C MET A 56 -6.93 -10.33 7.11
N TRP A 57 -5.83 -9.63 7.39
CA TRP A 57 -5.83 -8.51 8.35
C TRP A 57 -6.85 -7.44 7.98
N PHE A 58 -6.94 -7.09 6.70
CA PHE A 58 -7.91 -6.09 6.22
C PHE A 58 -9.34 -6.51 6.55
N THR A 59 -9.70 -7.76 6.23
CA THR A 59 -11.04 -8.27 6.46
C THR A 59 -11.40 -8.26 7.95
N GLU A 60 -10.48 -8.75 8.80
CA GLU A 60 -10.67 -8.78 10.25
C GLU A 60 -10.92 -7.38 10.84
N ASN A 61 -10.09 -6.39 10.47
CA ASN A 61 -10.13 -5.07 11.09
C ASN A 61 -11.18 -4.14 10.47
N MET A 62 -11.50 -4.29 9.18
CA MET A 62 -12.39 -3.37 8.47
C MET A 62 -13.85 -3.85 8.49
N SER A 63 -14.11 -5.13 8.76
CA SER A 63 -15.48 -5.68 8.82
C SER A 63 -16.35 -5.05 9.91
N CYS A 64 -15.75 -4.45 10.95
CA CYS A 64 -16.50 -3.72 11.96
C CYS A 64 -17.19 -2.47 11.38
N ASP A 65 -16.61 -1.84 10.35
CA ASP A 65 -17.08 -0.60 9.74
C ASP A 65 -17.78 -0.78 8.40
N PHE A 66 -17.45 -1.86 7.67
CA PHE A 66 -17.91 -2.08 6.30
C PHE A 66 -18.50 -3.46 6.12
N HIS A 67 -19.50 -3.56 5.23
CA HIS A 67 -19.87 -4.82 4.61
C HIS A 67 -18.87 -5.11 3.47
N ILE A 68 -18.13 -6.21 3.59
CA ILE A 68 -17.04 -6.56 2.68
C ILE A 68 -17.49 -7.69 1.75
N ARG A 69 -17.34 -7.50 0.45
CA ARG A 69 -17.44 -8.56 -0.58
C ARG A 69 -16.09 -8.75 -1.23
N SER A 70 -15.56 -9.97 -1.18
CA SER A 70 -14.25 -10.30 -1.74
C SER A 70 -14.32 -10.74 -3.19
N GLU A 71 -13.23 -10.52 -3.93
CA GLU A 71 -12.96 -11.09 -5.26
C GLU A 71 -14.10 -10.82 -6.26
N VAL A 72 -14.55 -9.56 -6.33
CA VAL A 72 -15.74 -9.16 -7.08
C VAL A 72 -15.40 -9.02 -8.57
N CYS A 73 -16.05 -9.83 -9.40
CA CYS A 73 -15.88 -9.80 -10.84
C CYS A 73 -16.58 -8.58 -11.48
N GLY A 74 -15.98 -8.10 -12.57
CA GLY A 74 -16.50 -7.01 -13.37
C GLY A 74 -15.93 -7.01 -14.79
N TYR A 75 -16.23 -5.94 -15.52
CA TYR A 75 -15.79 -5.71 -16.90
C TYR A 75 -15.35 -4.26 -17.11
N LEU A 76 -14.32 -4.08 -17.92
CA LEU A 76 -13.87 -2.80 -18.47
C LEU A 76 -13.61 -2.99 -19.96
N ASN A 77 -14.40 -2.35 -20.83
CA ASN A 77 -14.27 -2.47 -22.31
C ASN A 77 -14.11 -3.94 -22.76
N ASP A 78 -15.07 -4.80 -22.39
CA ASP A 78 -15.11 -6.25 -22.67
C ASP A 78 -14.02 -7.10 -22.00
N GLN A 79 -13.07 -6.49 -21.30
CA GLN A 79 -12.07 -7.21 -20.52
C GLN A 79 -12.61 -7.57 -19.13
N LYS A 80 -12.53 -8.85 -18.77
CA LYS A 80 -12.83 -9.32 -17.41
C LYS A 80 -11.82 -8.74 -16.42
N VAL A 81 -12.33 -8.12 -15.37
CA VAL A 81 -11.56 -7.62 -14.23
C VAL A 81 -12.09 -8.22 -12.95
N LYS A 82 -11.26 -8.20 -11.90
CA LYS A 82 -11.64 -8.68 -10.58
C LYS A 82 -10.95 -7.81 -9.55
N ILE A 83 -11.73 -7.16 -8.70
CA ILE A 83 -11.23 -6.33 -7.60
C ILE A 83 -11.19 -7.15 -6.32
N ASP A 84 -10.18 -6.92 -5.49
CA ASP A 84 -9.99 -7.67 -4.26
C ASP A 84 -11.16 -7.52 -3.29
N PHE A 85 -11.63 -6.29 -3.08
CA PHE A 85 -12.82 -6.04 -2.28
C PHE A 85 -13.73 -4.96 -2.86
N MET A 86 -15.03 -5.16 -2.72
CA MET A 86 -16.04 -4.10 -2.77
C MET A 86 -16.61 -3.89 -1.38
N LEU A 87 -16.53 -2.65 -0.88
CA LEU A 87 -16.99 -2.27 0.45
C LEU A 87 -18.26 -1.45 0.34
N TYR A 88 -19.19 -1.67 1.28
CA TYR A 88 -20.33 -0.79 1.51
C TYR A 88 -20.30 -0.33 2.98
N PRO A 89 -20.43 0.97 3.28
CA PRO A 89 -20.40 1.47 4.65
C PRO A 89 -21.57 0.92 5.48
N LYS A 90 -21.32 0.66 6.76
CA LYS A 90 -22.39 0.39 7.73
C LYS A 90 -23.07 1.70 8.17
N GLU A 91 -24.24 1.56 8.77
CA GLU A 91 -25.11 2.67 9.19
C GLU A 91 -24.38 3.72 10.02
N HIS A 92 -23.58 3.33 11.02
CA HIS A 92 -22.83 4.27 11.85
C HIS A 92 -21.85 5.16 11.08
N LEU A 93 -21.32 4.68 9.94
CA LEU A 93 -20.49 5.51 9.07
C LEU A 93 -21.34 6.48 8.25
N ILE A 94 -22.48 6.02 7.74
CA ILE A 94 -23.42 6.84 6.96
C ILE A 94 -23.94 7.98 7.82
N ASP A 95 -24.34 7.68 9.06
CA ASP A 95 -24.78 8.68 10.06
C ASP A 95 -23.68 9.69 10.38
N SER A 96 -22.42 9.26 10.29
CA SER A 96 -21.24 10.10 10.49
C SER A 96 -20.82 10.87 9.22
N GLY A 97 -21.58 10.78 8.12
CA GLY A 97 -21.36 11.52 6.87
C GLY A 97 -20.56 10.78 5.80
N PHE A 98 -20.37 9.46 5.92
CA PHE A 98 -19.78 8.65 4.85
C PHE A 98 -20.82 8.44 3.72
N VAL A 99 -20.37 8.41 2.46
CA VAL A 99 -21.27 8.26 1.30
C VAL A 99 -21.91 6.87 1.27
N PRO A 100 -23.25 6.72 1.16
CA PRO A 100 -23.94 5.42 1.19
C PRO A 100 -23.85 4.67 -0.16
N GLU A 101 -22.65 4.60 -0.74
CA GLU A 101 -22.36 3.98 -2.03
C GLU A 101 -21.21 2.98 -1.92
N PRO A 102 -21.18 1.92 -2.75
CA PRO A 102 -20.08 0.97 -2.74
C PRO A 102 -18.79 1.59 -3.28
N PHE A 103 -17.64 1.22 -2.70
CA PHE A 103 -16.33 1.63 -3.18
C PHE A 103 -15.37 0.43 -3.28
N GLY A 104 -14.43 0.53 -4.21
CA GLY A 104 -13.46 -0.53 -4.50
C GLY A 104 -12.19 -0.42 -3.66
N VAL A 105 -11.64 -1.57 -3.27
CA VAL A 105 -10.31 -1.66 -2.64
C VAL A 105 -9.48 -2.68 -3.40
N GLU A 106 -8.35 -2.23 -3.93
CA GLU A 106 -7.28 -3.10 -4.43
C GLU A 106 -6.25 -3.29 -3.31
N VAL A 107 -5.85 -4.53 -3.04
CA VAL A 107 -4.86 -4.86 -2.01
C VAL A 107 -3.56 -5.30 -2.67
N LYS A 108 -2.46 -4.64 -2.29
CA LYS A 108 -1.14 -5.01 -2.80
C LYS A 108 -0.09 -5.11 -1.72
N TYR A 109 0.57 -6.25 -1.64
CA TYR A 109 1.84 -6.35 -0.93
C TYR A 109 2.98 -5.83 -1.82
N LEU A 110 3.66 -4.77 -1.39
CA LEU A 110 4.76 -4.12 -2.09
C LEU A 110 6.08 -4.42 -1.37
N PRO A 111 6.94 -5.30 -1.95
CA PRO A 111 8.24 -5.59 -1.37
C PRO A 111 9.14 -4.36 -1.41
N VAL A 112 9.54 -3.88 -0.24
CA VAL A 112 10.37 -2.67 -0.07
C VAL A 112 11.86 -2.89 -0.36
N ASN A 113 12.26 -4.11 -0.72
CA ASN A 113 13.66 -4.47 -0.95
C ASN A 113 13.96 -4.96 -2.37
N THR A 114 12.93 -5.20 -3.21
CA THR A 114 13.11 -5.72 -4.57
C THR A 114 11.95 -5.32 -5.49
N ARG A 115 12.25 -4.76 -6.68
CA ARG A 115 11.27 -4.49 -7.75
C ARG A 115 10.05 -3.64 -7.33
N PHE A 116 10.25 -2.71 -6.39
CA PHE A 116 9.21 -1.86 -5.82
C PHE A 116 8.43 -1.10 -6.90
N THR A 117 9.13 -0.27 -7.69
CA THR A 117 8.55 0.65 -8.70
C THR A 117 7.64 -0.03 -9.71
N LYS A 118 8.04 -1.20 -10.23
CA LYS A 118 7.25 -1.93 -11.24
C LYS A 118 5.96 -2.51 -10.65
N LYS A 119 6.00 -2.96 -9.38
CA LYS A 119 4.83 -3.54 -8.72
C LYS A 119 3.87 -2.45 -8.25
N SER A 120 4.39 -1.36 -7.68
CA SER A 120 3.60 -0.23 -7.20
C SER A 120 2.88 0.51 -8.33
N SER A 121 3.55 0.79 -9.45
CA SER A 121 2.95 1.45 -10.61
C SER A 121 1.80 0.64 -11.21
N ARG A 122 1.98 -0.69 -11.35
CA ARG A 122 0.93 -1.60 -11.80
C ARG A 122 -0.26 -1.65 -10.85
N ALA A 123 -0.03 -1.71 -9.54
CA ALA A 123 -1.09 -1.73 -8.55
C ALA A 123 -1.93 -0.45 -8.59
N LEU A 124 -1.28 0.70 -8.71
CA LEU A 124 -1.97 1.98 -8.88
C LEU A 124 -2.77 2.00 -10.19
N TRP A 125 -2.19 1.56 -11.31
CA TRP A 125 -2.90 1.52 -12.59
C TRP A 125 -4.10 0.57 -12.58
N GLN A 126 -3.99 -0.59 -11.91
CA GLN A 126 -5.13 -1.49 -11.68
C GLN A 126 -6.22 -0.80 -10.87
N THR A 127 -5.85 -0.07 -9.81
CA THR A 127 -6.82 0.66 -9.00
C THR A 127 -7.52 1.77 -9.80
N VAL A 128 -6.77 2.47 -10.67
CA VAL A 128 -7.32 3.46 -11.59
C VAL A 128 -8.31 2.83 -12.57
N SER A 129 -7.96 1.70 -13.18
CA SER A 129 -8.83 1.06 -14.17
C SER A 129 -10.16 0.62 -13.56
N TYR A 130 -10.19 0.24 -12.28
CA TYR A 130 -11.42 -0.12 -11.58
C TYR A 130 -12.38 1.05 -11.37
N ASN A 131 -11.91 2.30 -11.29
CA ASN A 131 -12.80 3.47 -11.28
C ASN A 131 -13.69 3.56 -12.53
N HIS A 132 -13.25 2.96 -13.63
CA HIS A 132 -13.95 2.97 -14.91
C HIS A 132 -14.67 1.65 -15.23
N ALA A 133 -14.56 0.65 -14.36
CA ALA A 133 -15.15 -0.67 -14.56
C ALA A 133 -16.61 -0.74 -14.07
N LYS A 134 -17.32 -1.79 -14.52
CA LYS A 134 -18.63 -2.20 -14.03
C LYS A 134 -18.50 -3.54 -13.31
N PHE A 135 -19.02 -3.64 -12.10
CA PHE A 135 -18.97 -4.85 -11.27
C PHE A 135 -20.34 -5.45 -11.04
N THR A 136 -20.40 -6.76 -10.83
CA THR A 136 -21.66 -7.49 -10.64
C THR A 136 -22.04 -7.59 -9.16
N ALA A 137 -23.27 -7.19 -8.83
CA ALA A 137 -23.88 -7.35 -7.52
C ALA A 137 -24.35 -8.78 -7.29
N LYS A 138 -24.69 -9.15 -6.04
CA LYS A 138 -25.16 -10.51 -5.72
C LYS A 138 -26.48 -10.85 -6.43
N ASN A 139 -27.31 -9.85 -6.69
CA ASN A 139 -28.58 -9.96 -7.43
C ASN A 139 -28.39 -9.94 -8.96
N GLY A 140 -27.16 -9.88 -9.47
CA GLY A 140 -26.85 -9.86 -10.90
C GLY A 140 -26.82 -8.46 -11.53
N GLU A 141 -27.23 -7.41 -10.82
CA GLU A 141 -27.16 -6.03 -11.32
C GLU A 141 -25.71 -5.57 -11.48
N THR A 142 -25.48 -4.60 -12.38
CA THR A 142 -24.16 -4.01 -12.57
C THR A 142 -24.09 -2.61 -12.00
N TYR A 143 -22.98 -2.27 -11.36
CA TYR A 143 -22.75 -0.94 -10.77
C TYR A 143 -21.30 -0.53 -10.94
N SER A 144 -21.03 0.78 -10.86
CA SER A 144 -19.68 1.31 -10.74
C SER A 144 -19.37 1.62 -9.27
N PRO A 145 -18.13 1.40 -8.81
CA PRO A 145 -17.73 1.88 -7.50
C PRO A 145 -17.76 3.42 -7.51
N LYS A 146 -18.14 4.02 -6.39
CA LYS A 146 -18.12 5.49 -6.21
C LYS A 146 -16.69 6.04 -6.33
N PHE A 147 -15.72 5.29 -5.79
CA PHE A 147 -14.29 5.50 -5.94
C PHE A 147 -13.55 4.19 -5.66
N CYS A 148 -12.27 4.14 -6.00
CA CYS A 148 -11.37 3.05 -5.64
C CYS A 148 -10.20 3.57 -4.81
N VAL A 149 -9.72 2.73 -3.89
CA VAL A 149 -8.53 3.01 -3.10
C VAL A 149 -7.54 1.86 -3.16
N LEU A 150 -6.26 2.18 -3.10
CA LEU A 150 -5.21 1.20 -2.90
C LEU A 150 -4.96 1.03 -1.40
N PHE A 151 -4.94 -0.23 -0.96
CA PHE A 151 -4.48 -0.64 0.36
C PHE A 151 -3.21 -1.50 0.21
N SER A 152 -2.16 -1.17 0.96
CA SER A 152 -0.90 -1.90 0.86
C SER A 152 -0.25 -2.07 2.22
N ASN A 153 0.81 -2.86 2.29
CA ASN A 153 1.70 -2.90 3.45
C ASN A 153 2.26 -1.47 3.73
N LEU A 154 2.48 -0.65 2.71
CA LEU A 154 2.86 0.77 2.90
C LEU A 154 1.77 1.65 3.52
N SER A 155 0.55 1.14 3.71
CA SER A 155 -0.48 1.81 4.50
C SER A 155 -0.13 1.86 5.99
N PHE A 156 0.88 1.09 6.42
CA PHE A 156 1.39 1.06 7.78
C PHE A 156 2.70 1.85 7.88
N LYS A 157 2.78 2.72 8.89
CA LYS A 157 3.91 3.64 9.08
C LYS A 157 5.27 2.94 9.07
N HIS A 158 5.41 1.82 9.79
CA HIS A 158 6.69 1.12 9.89
C HIS A 158 7.17 0.54 8.56
N GLU A 159 6.27 0.00 7.73
CA GLU A 159 6.63 -0.54 6.41
C GLU A 159 6.88 0.59 5.41
N HIS A 160 6.11 1.68 5.49
CA HIS A 160 6.37 2.88 4.70
C HIS A 160 7.75 3.49 5.00
N GLU A 161 8.16 3.54 6.27
CA GLU A 161 9.49 4.01 6.70
C GLU A 161 10.64 3.11 6.27
N MET A 162 10.36 1.91 5.75
CA MET A 162 11.40 1.05 5.16
C MET A 162 11.73 1.44 3.72
N LEU A 163 10.87 2.20 3.05
CA LEU A 163 11.18 2.77 1.73
C LEU A 163 12.42 3.67 1.83
N GLY A 164 13.43 3.39 1.00
CA GLY A 164 14.68 4.15 0.96
C GLY A 164 15.74 3.78 2.01
N LYS A 165 15.51 2.77 2.88
CA LYS A 165 16.53 2.30 3.85
C LYS A 165 17.53 1.28 3.27
N TYR A 166 17.33 0.83 2.04
CA TYR A 166 18.03 -0.34 1.49
C TYR A 166 18.77 -0.11 0.17
N GLU A 167 18.67 1.06 -0.45
CA GLU A 167 19.28 1.33 -1.76
C GLU A 167 20.65 2.03 -1.67
N ARG A 168 21.54 1.61 -2.58
CA ARG A 168 22.90 2.16 -2.80
C ARG A 168 22.89 3.38 -3.72
N ASP A 169 21.83 3.54 -4.52
CA ASP A 169 21.76 4.55 -5.56
C ASP A 169 20.65 5.56 -5.21
N ALA A 170 20.92 6.83 -5.46
CA ALA A 170 20.08 7.97 -5.16
C ALA A 170 18.78 8.05 -6.00
N GLU A 171 18.20 6.93 -6.42
CA GLU A 171 16.84 6.89 -6.98
C GLU A 171 15.85 6.52 -5.89
N ASN A 172 15.19 7.55 -5.39
CA ASN A 172 14.46 7.56 -4.15
C ASN A 172 13.10 6.84 -4.30
N ASP A 173 13.02 5.54 -3.98
CA ASP A 173 11.77 4.74 -3.92
C ASP A 173 10.61 5.49 -3.25
N LYS A 174 10.91 6.29 -2.23
CA LYS A 174 9.92 7.16 -1.56
C LYS A 174 9.49 8.34 -2.44
N MET A 175 10.39 9.01 -3.17
CA MET A 175 10.02 10.00 -4.18
C MET A 175 9.23 9.38 -5.32
N GLN A 176 9.63 8.22 -5.83
CA GLN A 176 8.89 7.52 -6.89
C GLN A 176 7.49 7.17 -6.40
N TRP A 177 7.36 6.62 -5.19
CA TRP A 177 6.08 6.37 -4.53
C TRP A 177 5.23 7.63 -4.44
N ASN A 178 5.79 8.73 -3.93
CA ASN A 178 5.07 9.99 -3.83
C ASN A 178 4.64 10.53 -5.20
N GLY A 179 5.52 10.48 -6.21
CA GLY A 179 5.20 10.89 -7.58
C GLY A 179 4.08 10.06 -8.19
N MET A 180 4.15 8.73 -8.05
CA MET A 180 3.10 7.82 -8.49
C MET A 180 1.77 8.08 -7.77
N LEU A 181 1.81 8.34 -6.45
CA LEU A 181 0.62 8.70 -5.68
C LEU A 181 0.01 10.00 -6.18
N HIS A 182 0.81 11.03 -6.49
CA HIS A 182 0.28 12.28 -7.05
C HIS A 182 -0.50 12.01 -8.34
N LEU A 183 0.08 11.24 -9.27
CA LEU A 183 -0.59 10.88 -10.53
C LEU A 183 -1.86 10.04 -10.32
N ALA A 184 -1.81 9.00 -9.49
CA ALA A 184 -2.96 8.15 -9.21
C ALA A 184 -4.11 8.94 -8.57
N ASN A 185 -3.79 9.90 -7.72
CA ASN A 185 -4.78 10.81 -7.16
C ASN A 185 -5.42 11.73 -8.19
N HIS A 186 -4.68 12.14 -9.24
CA HIS A 186 -5.28 12.83 -10.38
C HIS A 186 -6.25 11.94 -11.16
N ALA A 187 -6.06 10.62 -11.11
CA ALA A 187 -6.97 9.64 -11.68
C ALA A 187 -8.06 9.15 -10.69
N GLY A 188 -8.30 9.88 -9.59
CA GLY A 188 -9.38 9.59 -8.65
C GLY A 188 -9.12 8.40 -7.71
N VAL A 189 -7.87 7.93 -7.59
CA VAL A 189 -7.51 6.85 -6.67
C VAL A 189 -7.06 7.42 -5.34
N GLY A 190 -7.71 6.98 -4.25
CA GLY A 190 -7.31 7.28 -2.89
C GLY A 190 -6.39 6.20 -2.31
N ILE A 191 -5.85 6.46 -1.12
CA ILE A 191 -5.09 5.50 -0.32
C ILE A 191 -5.79 5.30 1.01
N LEU A 192 -5.95 4.04 1.41
CA LEU A 192 -6.38 3.69 2.76
C LEU A 192 -5.15 3.54 3.64
N GLN A 193 -4.96 4.46 4.59
CA GLN A 193 -3.87 4.44 5.56
C GLN A 193 -4.36 3.88 6.90
N VAL A 194 -3.47 3.18 7.61
CA VAL A 194 -3.76 2.64 8.94
C VAL A 194 -3.12 3.53 9.99
N ARG A 195 -3.90 3.87 11.03
CA ARG A 195 -3.37 4.49 12.25
C ARG A 195 -2.90 3.39 13.19
N GLY A 196 -1.68 3.49 13.68
CA GLY A 196 -1.06 2.48 14.53
C GLY A 196 -0.23 1.47 13.76
N SER A 197 -0.24 0.22 14.22
CA SER A 197 0.52 -0.89 13.63
C SER A 197 -0.37 -2.09 13.34
N ARG A 198 0.18 -3.12 12.69
CA ARG A 198 -0.53 -4.40 12.48
C ARG A 198 -1.12 -4.95 13.78
N LYS A 199 -0.36 -4.91 14.88
CA LYS A 199 -0.76 -5.43 16.19
C LYS A 199 -1.62 -4.44 16.99
N TYR A 200 -1.32 -3.15 16.88
CA TYR A 200 -2.00 -2.09 17.63
C TYR A 200 -2.75 -1.19 16.66
N PHE A 201 -3.79 -1.75 16.05
CA PHE A 201 -4.67 -1.02 15.15
C PHE A 201 -5.42 0.07 15.92
N ASN A 202 -5.31 1.31 15.46
CA ASN A 202 -5.95 2.48 16.08
C ASN A 202 -6.85 3.24 15.09
N GLY A 203 -7.37 2.55 14.08
CA GLY A 203 -8.25 3.10 13.06
C GLY A 203 -7.58 3.33 11.70
N TRP A 204 -8.26 4.05 10.83
CA TRP A 204 -7.90 4.20 9.42
C TRP A 204 -8.22 5.60 8.90
N VAL A 205 -7.62 5.95 7.77
CA VAL A 205 -7.82 7.22 7.08
C VAL A 205 -7.91 6.96 5.59
N LEU A 206 -8.97 7.44 4.95
CA LEU A 206 -9.06 7.53 3.49
C LEU A 206 -8.48 8.87 3.04
N ARG A 207 -7.35 8.82 2.34
CA ARG A 207 -6.61 10.01 1.92
C ARG A 207 -6.55 10.09 0.40
N TYR A 208 -6.70 11.31 -0.09
CA TYR A 208 -6.39 11.71 -1.46
C TYR A 208 -5.27 12.75 -1.45
N ALA A 209 -4.70 13.08 -2.61
CA ALA A 209 -3.65 14.11 -2.72
C ALA A 209 -4.13 15.48 -2.20
N GLY A 210 -5.44 15.75 -2.33
CA GLY A 210 -6.05 17.02 -1.88
C GLY A 210 -6.45 17.06 -0.40
N GLY A 211 -6.24 15.98 0.37
CA GLY A 211 -6.58 15.94 1.79
C GLY A 211 -7.17 14.61 2.26
N VAL A 212 -7.73 14.62 3.46
CA VAL A 212 -8.45 13.48 4.03
C VAL A 212 -9.90 13.55 3.59
N TYR A 213 -10.44 12.43 3.10
CA TYR A 213 -11.87 12.30 2.84
C TYR A 213 -12.60 12.01 4.15
N PHE A 214 -12.21 10.90 4.79
CA PHE A 214 -12.86 10.39 5.99
C PHE A 214 -11.84 9.64 6.85
N SER A 215 -12.03 9.65 8.16
CA SER A 215 -11.21 8.84 9.08
C SER A 215 -11.99 8.24 10.22
N ALA A 216 -11.48 7.13 10.74
CA ALA A 216 -11.91 6.54 11.98
C ALA A 216 -10.70 6.39 12.91
N SER A 217 -10.87 6.67 14.20
CA SER A 217 -9.82 6.42 15.20
C SER A 217 -10.39 6.10 16.56
N PHE A 218 -9.66 5.33 17.37
CA PHE A 218 -10.02 5.16 18.76
C PHE A 218 -9.48 6.31 19.59
N TYR A 219 -10.35 6.91 20.38
CA TYR A 219 -10.05 7.91 21.39
C TYR A 219 -10.79 7.49 22.66
N ASP A 220 -10.07 7.34 23.77
CA ASP A 220 -10.64 6.91 25.05
C ASP A 220 -11.50 5.62 24.94
N HIS A 221 -10.94 4.59 24.30
CA HIS A 221 -11.60 3.31 24.01
C HIS A 221 -12.88 3.38 23.15
N GLN A 222 -13.28 4.57 22.69
CA GLN A 222 -14.40 4.76 21.79
C GLN A 222 -13.92 5.11 20.40
N LYS A 223 -14.63 4.59 19.39
CA LYS A 223 -14.30 4.86 18.00
C LYS A 223 -15.00 6.15 17.56
N ARG A 224 -14.22 7.12 17.09
CA ARG A 224 -14.69 8.38 16.51
C ARG A 224 -14.56 8.33 15.00
N TYR A 225 -15.56 8.89 14.33
CA TYR A 225 -15.66 8.98 12.88
C TYR A 225 -15.69 10.45 12.48
N GLU A 226 -14.77 10.83 11.60
CA GLU A 226 -14.54 12.24 11.25
C GLU A 226 -14.53 12.39 9.73
N PRO A 227 -15.60 12.97 9.14
CA PRO A 227 -15.53 13.48 7.78
C PRO A 227 -14.61 14.71 7.75
N SER A 228 -13.85 14.87 6.67
CA SER A 228 -12.96 16.04 6.51
C SER A 228 -13.33 16.85 5.28
N ASN A 229 -13.08 16.34 4.08
CA ASN A 229 -13.51 17.01 2.85
C ASN A 229 -14.29 16.03 1.97
N LEU A 230 -15.62 16.07 2.11
CA LEU A 230 -16.55 15.20 1.38
C LEU A 230 -16.47 15.39 -0.14
N LYS A 231 -16.08 16.58 -0.63
CA LYS A 231 -15.94 16.86 -2.06
C LYS A 231 -14.73 16.18 -2.70
N LEU A 232 -13.83 15.56 -1.93
CA LEU A 232 -12.62 14.94 -2.49
C LEU A 232 -12.94 13.77 -3.43
N ILE A 233 -13.98 13.00 -3.14
CA ILE A 233 -14.37 11.83 -3.94
C ILE A 233 -15.16 12.20 -5.20
N ASP A 234 -15.80 13.37 -5.22
CA ASP A 234 -16.61 13.85 -6.34
C ASP A 234 -15.82 14.73 -7.33
N LYS A 235 -14.53 14.96 -7.09
CA LYS A 235 -13.71 15.80 -7.98
C LYS A 235 -13.50 15.13 -9.32
N THR A 236 -14.22 15.59 -10.35
CA THR A 236 -13.92 15.29 -11.75
C THR A 236 -12.63 15.99 -12.15
N ARG A 237 -11.57 15.23 -12.45
CA ARG A 237 -10.26 15.77 -12.83
C ARG A 237 -10.05 15.57 -14.34
N VAL A 238 -10.68 16.44 -15.13
CA VAL A 238 -10.44 16.52 -16.57
C VAL A 238 -9.26 17.46 -16.80
N GLY A 239 -8.32 17.08 -17.68
CA GLY A 239 -7.13 17.86 -18.01
C GLY A 239 -7.44 19.08 -18.88
N ASN A 240 -8.23 20.02 -18.35
CA ASN A 240 -8.41 21.35 -18.91
C ASN A 240 -7.72 22.33 -17.94
N PHE A 241 -6.39 22.37 -17.99
CA PHE A 241 -5.58 23.35 -17.28
C PHE A 241 -5.06 24.40 -18.26
#